data_AF-A0A2I2YG55-F1
#
_entry.id   AF-A0A2I2YG55-F1
#
_cell.length_a   1.000
_cell.length_b   1.000
_cell.length_c   1.000
_cell.angle_alpha   90.00
_cell.angle_beta   90.00
_cell.angle_gamma   90.00
#
_symmetry.space_group_name_H-M   'P 1'
#
loop_
_entity.id
_entity.type
_entity.pdbx_description
1 polymer ?
#
loop_
_entity_poly.entity_id
_entity_poly.type
_entity_poly.pdbx_seq_one_letter_code
_entity_poly.pdbx_strand_id
1 'polypeptide(L)'
;VAFSAPAACLTHQQKWVLCHLELRCIHRDKYRYFACLMRARSEEQTNEKDMMKATRLLKEAEEEFWYHQHPQPYIFPDSPTGTSYVTHECYKAPEWCLDDWHPSEKAMYPDYFAKRKQWKKLRREKVKQLQEETPPAGKEGDLPPLWWHFVTRPWEQPVERERERETSSFVLASEIHYRTYTCSNKKSVKWKKKKRKLANPYS
;
A
#
# COMPACT_ATOMS: atom_id res chain seq x y z
N VAL A 1 18.69 6.56 2.53
CA VAL A 1 18.67 5.57 3.63
C VAL A 1 18.74 6.34 4.93
N ALA A 2 17.61 6.60 5.58
CA ALA A 2 17.59 7.19 6.91
C ALA A 2 17.69 6.04 7.92
N PHE A 3 18.83 5.95 8.61
CA PHE A 3 19.01 5.01 9.72
C PHE A 3 18.17 5.50 10.89
N SER A 4 17.00 4.89 11.12
CA SER A 4 16.17 5.19 12.28
C SER A 4 16.91 4.78 13.55
N ALA A 5 17.02 5.66 14.53
CA ALA A 5 17.57 5.35 15.84
C ALA A 5 16.85 4.14 16.47
N PRO A 6 17.57 3.23 17.15
CA PRO A 6 17.00 1.98 17.65
C PRO A 6 16.09 2.25 18.85
N ALA A 7 14.78 2.26 18.62
CA ALA A 7 13.83 1.93 19.67
C ALA A 7 13.95 0.42 19.97
N ALA A 8 14.02 0.06 21.27
CA ALA A 8 14.09 -1.30 21.83
C ALA A 8 13.79 -2.40 20.80
N CYS A 9 14.87 -2.86 20.14
CA CYS A 9 14.80 -3.47 18.84
C CYS A 9 14.24 -4.90 18.90
N LEU A 10 13.04 -5.11 18.36
CA LEU A 10 12.83 -6.31 17.55
C LEU A 10 13.81 -6.19 16.39
N THR A 11 14.91 -6.95 16.44
CA THR A 11 16.00 -6.76 15.50
C THR A 11 15.47 -7.01 14.09
N HIS A 12 15.59 -6.00 13.22
CA HIS A 12 15.40 -6.14 11.78
C HIS A 12 16.14 -7.37 11.22
N GLN A 13 17.22 -7.75 11.89
CA GLN A 13 18.03 -8.94 11.64
C GLN A 13 17.29 -10.28 11.82
N GLN A 14 16.40 -10.43 12.80
CA GLN A 14 15.63 -11.68 12.99
C GLN A 14 14.73 -11.99 11.78
N LYS A 15 14.16 -10.96 11.14
CA LYS A 15 13.34 -11.13 9.92
C LYS A 15 14.20 -11.56 8.73
N TRP A 16 15.42 -11.02 8.61
CA TRP A 16 16.34 -11.36 7.54
C TRP A 16 16.80 -12.82 7.59
N VAL A 17 17.13 -13.33 8.78
CA VAL A 17 17.52 -14.74 8.96
C VAL A 17 16.45 -15.71 8.45
N LEU A 18 15.18 -15.43 8.74
CA LEU A 18 14.06 -16.26 8.27
C LEU A 18 13.87 -16.19 6.75
N CYS A 19 14.06 -15.02 6.12
CA CYS A 19 13.99 -14.88 4.66
C CYS A 19 15.08 -15.70 3.95
N HIS A 20 16.30 -15.79 4.49
CA HIS A 20 17.36 -16.63 3.91
C HIS A 20 17.08 -18.13 4.08
N LEU A 21 16.39 -18.51 5.16
CA LEU A 21 15.98 -19.89 5.40
C LEU A 21 14.88 -20.35 4.42
N GLU A 22 13.96 -19.45 4.03
CA GLU A 22 12.94 -19.72 2.99
C GLU A 22 13.56 -20.11 1.65
N LEU A 23 14.72 -19.55 1.31
CA LEU A 23 15.42 -19.89 0.07
C LEU A 23 16.16 -21.21 0.13
N ARG A 24 16.88 -21.44 1.24
CA ARG A 24 17.61 -22.69 1.45
C ARG A 24 16.63 -23.87 1.47
N CYS A 25 15.43 -23.65 1.99
CA CYS A 25 14.34 -24.61 2.03
C CYS A 25 13.21 -24.21 1.10
N ILE A 26 13.35 -24.51 -0.20
CA ILE A 26 12.34 -24.22 -1.24
C ILE A 26 10.93 -24.71 -0.85
N HIS A 27 10.86 -25.87 -0.19
CA HIS A 27 9.59 -26.46 0.20
C HIS A 27 9.08 -25.89 1.53
N ARG A 28 7.81 -25.47 1.56
CA ARG A 28 7.19 -24.78 2.70
C ARG A 28 7.11 -25.61 3.99
N ASP A 29 6.95 -26.92 3.88
CA ASP A 29 6.96 -27.87 5.00
C ASP A 29 8.33 -27.93 5.69
N LYS A 30 9.40 -28.09 4.91
CA LYS A 30 10.79 -28.10 5.42
C LYS A 30 11.15 -26.74 6.02
N TYR A 31 10.79 -25.66 5.34
CA TYR A 31 10.99 -24.30 5.86
C TYR A 31 10.36 -24.13 7.25
N ARG A 32 9.08 -24.52 7.41
CA ARG A 32 8.37 -24.39 8.69
C ARG A 32 9.04 -25.18 9.80
N TYR A 33 9.50 -26.40 9.51
CA TYR A 33 10.23 -27.21 10.48
C TYR A 33 11.50 -26.51 10.98
N PHE A 34 12.37 -26.07 10.06
CA PHE A 34 13.63 -25.41 10.43
C PHE A 34 13.42 -24.02 11.05
N ALA A 35 12.40 -23.27 10.63
CA ALA A 35 12.04 -22.00 11.25
C ALA A 35 11.61 -22.18 12.72
N CYS A 36 10.89 -23.25 13.05
CA CYS A 36 10.54 -23.58 14.43
C CYS A 36 11.77 -23.94 15.27
N LEU A 37 12.73 -24.71 14.71
CA LEU A 37 13.98 -25.03 15.39
C LEU A 37 14.82 -23.79 15.69
N MET A 38 14.98 -22.89 14.70
CA MET A 38 15.72 -21.63 14.88
C MET A 38 15.07 -20.72 15.92
N ARG A 39 13.73 -20.69 15.94
CA ARG A 39 12.97 -19.98 16.96
C ARG A 39 13.20 -20.56 18.36
N ALA A 40 13.12 -21.88 18.52
CA ALA A 40 13.39 -22.54 19.79
C ALA A 40 14.80 -22.23 20.31
N ARG A 41 15.82 -22.28 19.44
CA ARG A 41 17.20 -21.89 19.78
C ARG A 41 17.32 -20.42 20.22
N SER A 42 16.57 -19.52 19.59
CA SER A 42 16.55 -18.11 19.97
C SER A 42 15.85 -17.88 21.32
N GLU A 43 14.77 -18.62 21.57
CA GLU A 43 14.01 -18.55 22.83
C GLU A 43 14.83 -19.04 24.02
N GLU A 44 15.65 -20.08 23.86
CA GLU A 44 16.61 -20.55 24.87
C GLU A 44 17.60 -19.45 25.31
N GLN A 45 18.03 -18.59 24.38
CA GLN A 45 19.02 -17.52 24.62
C GLN A 45 18.39 -16.18 25.05
N THR A 46 17.06 -16.09 25.12
CA THR A 46 16.35 -14.82 25.42
C THR A 46 16.46 -14.41 26.90
N ASN A 47 16.68 -15.35 27.82
CA ASN A 47 16.67 -15.10 29.27
C ASN A 47 18.06 -14.78 29.87
N GLU A 48 19.06 -14.46 29.04
CA GLU A 48 20.40 -14.13 29.53
C GLU A 48 20.46 -12.72 30.13
N LYS A 49 20.83 -12.62 31.41
CA LYS A 49 20.94 -11.34 32.13
C LYS A 49 22.27 -10.61 31.88
N ASP A 50 23.29 -11.34 31.43
CA ASP A 50 24.63 -10.78 31.20
C ASP A 50 24.75 -10.24 29.77
N MET A 51 24.92 -8.92 29.66
CA MET A 51 25.03 -8.21 28.39
C MET A 51 26.31 -8.57 27.61
N MET A 52 27.40 -8.94 28.30
CA MET A 52 28.64 -9.33 27.63
C MET A 52 28.50 -10.69 26.96
N LYS A 53 27.80 -11.61 27.61
CA LYS A 53 27.48 -12.91 27.04
C LYS A 53 26.50 -12.79 25.87
N ALA A 54 25.46 -11.97 26.01
CA ALA A 54 24.49 -11.73 24.95
C ALA A 54 25.13 -11.13 23.69
N THR A 55 26.03 -10.16 23.84
CA THR A 55 26.76 -9.57 22.69
C THR A 55 27.72 -10.56 22.03
N ARG A 56 28.35 -11.46 22.80
CA ARG A 56 29.18 -12.53 22.25
C ARG A 56 28.35 -13.52 21.45
N LEU A 57 27.23 -13.98 21.98
CA LEU A 57 26.31 -14.88 21.26
C LEU A 57 25.75 -14.24 19.99
N LEU A 58 25.43 -12.94 20.03
CA LEU A 58 25.01 -12.21 18.83
C LEU A 58 26.09 -12.21 17.74
N LYS A 59 27.36 -11.96 18.10
CA LYS A 59 28.47 -12.02 17.14
C LYS A 59 28.66 -13.42 16.57
N GLU A 60 28.64 -14.45 17.41
CA GLU A 60 28.73 -15.85 16.98
C GLU A 60 27.57 -16.23 16.04
N ALA A 61 26.35 -15.74 16.31
CA ALA A 61 25.18 -15.95 15.46
C ALA A 61 25.26 -15.18 14.13
N GLU A 62 25.76 -13.94 14.13
CA GLU A 62 26.00 -13.15 12.91
C GLU A 62 27.06 -13.81 12.02
N GLU A 63 28.14 -14.35 12.62
CA GLU A 63 29.16 -15.10 11.91
C GLU A 63 28.58 -16.39 11.30
N GLU A 64 27.87 -17.22 12.09
CA GLU A 64 27.18 -18.42 11.60
C GLU A 64 26.24 -18.08 10.44
N PHE A 65 25.47 -16.99 10.58
CA PHE A 65 24.59 -16.50 9.53
C PHE A 65 25.39 -16.13 8.27
N TRP A 66 26.48 -15.36 8.40
CA TRP A 66 27.35 -14.94 7.29
C TRP A 66 27.90 -16.12 6.49
N TYR A 67 28.39 -17.17 7.17
CA TYR A 67 28.89 -18.38 6.51
C TYR A 67 27.80 -19.17 5.78
N HIS A 68 26.55 -19.04 6.21
CA HIS A 68 25.41 -19.79 5.67
C HIS A 68 24.44 -18.95 4.83
N GLN A 69 24.81 -17.75 4.41
CA GLN A 69 23.96 -16.96 3.53
C GLN A 69 23.80 -17.63 2.16
N HIS A 70 22.57 -17.59 1.64
CA HIS A 70 22.32 -18.00 0.26
C HIS A 70 22.93 -16.93 -0.68
N PRO A 71 23.70 -17.31 -1.72
CA PRO A 71 24.36 -16.36 -2.62
C PRO A 71 23.40 -15.37 -3.30
N GLN A 72 22.17 -15.81 -3.58
CA GLN A 72 21.13 -14.98 -4.21
C GLN A 72 19.89 -14.94 -3.32
N PRO A 73 19.76 -13.98 -2.39
CA PRO A 73 18.59 -13.88 -1.53
C PRO A 73 17.28 -13.69 -2.32
N TYR A 74 16.15 -14.10 -1.76
CA TYR A 74 14.82 -13.79 -2.26
C TYR A 74 14.53 -12.38 -1.82
N ILE A 75 14.44 -11.50 -2.79
CA ILE A 75 14.24 -10.08 -2.59
C ILE A 75 12.85 -9.79 -3.14
N PHE A 76 11.98 -9.20 -2.31
CA PHE A 76 10.63 -8.84 -2.76
C PHE A 76 10.73 -7.87 -3.94
N PRO A 77 9.87 -8.00 -4.96
CA PRO A 77 9.96 -7.18 -6.18
C PRO A 77 10.00 -5.66 -5.90
N ASP A 78 9.21 -5.19 -4.93
CA ASP A 78 9.08 -3.78 -4.57
C ASP A 78 10.06 -3.31 -3.49
N SER A 79 10.92 -4.20 -3.01
CA SER A 79 11.98 -3.84 -2.08
C SER A 79 13.14 -3.16 -2.84
N PRO A 80 14.03 -2.39 -2.18
CA PRO A 80 15.01 -1.53 -2.87
C PRO A 80 15.97 -2.23 -3.83
N THR A 81 16.19 -3.53 -3.67
CA THR A 81 17.05 -4.35 -4.54
C THR A 81 16.21 -5.32 -5.41
N GLY A 82 14.89 -5.20 -5.35
CA GLY A 82 13.95 -6.03 -6.09
C GLY A 82 13.88 -5.66 -7.57
N THR A 83 13.35 -6.58 -8.36
CA THR A 83 13.28 -6.44 -9.82
C THR A 83 12.37 -5.29 -10.27
N SER A 84 11.28 -5.01 -9.55
CA SER A 84 10.29 -3.98 -9.92
C SER A 84 10.40 -2.67 -9.14
N TYR A 85 11.42 -2.52 -8.28
CA TYR A 85 11.53 -1.41 -7.33
C TYR A 85 11.32 -0.02 -7.96
N VAL A 86 11.97 0.23 -9.11
CA VAL A 86 11.96 1.53 -9.79
C VAL A 86 10.94 1.56 -10.94
N THR A 87 10.26 0.44 -11.23
CA THR A 87 9.38 0.32 -12.39
C THR A 87 8.29 1.38 -12.39
N HIS A 88 7.72 1.69 -11.22
CA HIS A 88 6.66 2.68 -11.12
C HIS A 88 7.16 4.11 -10.85
N GLU A 89 8.44 4.31 -10.61
CA GLU A 89 8.99 5.60 -10.19
C GLU A 89 8.85 6.66 -11.29
N CYS A 90 8.99 6.27 -12.57
CA CYS A 90 8.86 7.18 -13.71
C CYS A 90 7.44 7.75 -13.87
N TYR A 91 6.41 7.08 -13.34
CA TYR A 91 5.02 7.54 -13.39
C TYR A 91 4.62 8.39 -12.18
N LYS A 92 5.49 8.51 -11.16
CA LYS A 92 5.24 9.30 -9.96
C LYS A 92 5.57 10.77 -10.21
N ALA A 93 4.71 11.43 -10.98
CA ALA A 93 4.79 12.87 -11.15
C ALA A 93 4.52 13.57 -9.80
N PRO A 94 5.39 14.50 -9.36
CA PRO A 94 5.13 15.21 -8.12
C PRO A 94 3.97 16.19 -8.30
N GLU A 95 3.22 16.38 -7.22
CA GLU A 95 1.98 17.17 -7.23
C GLU A 95 2.15 18.57 -7.82
N TRP A 96 3.30 19.23 -7.60
CA TRP A 96 3.54 20.60 -8.07
C TRP A 96 3.57 20.74 -9.60
N CYS A 97 3.86 19.69 -10.37
CA CYS A 97 3.84 19.76 -11.85
C CYS A 97 2.47 20.17 -12.42
N LEU A 98 1.37 19.90 -11.70
CA LEU A 98 0.01 20.28 -12.09
C LEU A 98 -0.23 21.80 -12.02
N ASP A 99 0.67 22.56 -11.39
CA ASP A 99 0.57 24.01 -11.32
C ASP A 99 1.03 24.69 -12.61
N ASP A 100 1.90 24.04 -13.37
CA ASP A 100 2.50 24.56 -14.60
C ASP A 100 1.62 24.33 -15.84
N TRP A 101 0.52 23.57 -15.71
CA TRP A 101 -0.40 23.28 -16.81
C TRP A 101 -1.06 24.54 -17.38
N HIS A 102 -1.35 24.51 -18.69
CA HIS A 102 -2.00 25.63 -19.38
C HIS A 102 -3.46 25.79 -18.90
N PRO A 103 -3.99 27.02 -18.77
CA PRO A 103 -5.36 27.24 -18.29
C PRO A 103 -6.45 26.48 -19.05
N SER A 104 -6.27 26.25 -20.36
CA SER A 104 -7.21 25.44 -21.15
C SER A 104 -7.27 23.98 -20.70
N GLU A 105 -6.13 23.39 -20.32
CA GLU A 105 -6.04 22.02 -19.81
C GLU A 105 -6.64 21.92 -18.41
N LYS A 106 -6.42 22.95 -17.58
CA LYS A 106 -7.03 23.04 -16.25
C LYS A 106 -8.54 23.18 -16.32
N ALA A 107 -9.05 23.89 -17.33
CA ALA A 107 -10.49 24.07 -17.54
C ALA A 107 -11.23 22.76 -17.86
N MET A 108 -10.51 21.72 -18.31
CA MET A 108 -11.07 20.38 -18.49
C MET A 108 -11.46 19.70 -17.17
N TYR A 109 -10.83 20.10 -16.05
CA TYR A 109 -11.05 19.50 -14.73
C TYR A 109 -11.42 20.53 -13.65
N PRO A 110 -12.55 21.24 -13.79
CA PRO A 110 -12.89 22.37 -12.92
C PRO A 110 -13.04 21.96 -11.45
N ASP A 111 -13.69 20.82 -11.19
CA ASP A 111 -13.96 20.33 -9.84
C ASP A 111 -12.68 19.91 -9.09
N TYR A 112 -11.72 19.32 -9.80
CA TYR A 112 -10.44 18.90 -9.23
C TYR A 112 -9.61 20.11 -8.80
N PHE A 113 -9.44 21.09 -9.70
CA PHE A 113 -8.66 22.29 -9.41
C PHE A 113 -9.33 23.19 -8.36
N ALA A 114 -10.67 23.21 -8.26
CA ALA A 114 -11.39 23.89 -7.20
C ALA A 114 -11.06 23.30 -5.81
N LYS A 115 -11.09 21.97 -5.66
CA LYS A 115 -10.71 21.27 -4.42
C LYS A 115 -9.24 21.49 -4.10
N ARG A 116 -8.34 21.36 -5.08
CA ARG A 116 -6.90 21.58 -4.91
C ARG A 116 -6.58 22.99 -4.37
N LYS A 117 -7.32 24.01 -4.81
CA LYS A 117 -7.16 25.39 -4.32
C LYS A 117 -7.45 25.50 -2.82
N GLN A 118 -8.43 24.75 -2.31
CA GLN A 118 -8.74 24.68 -0.87
C GLN A 118 -7.56 24.07 -0.09
N TRP A 119 -7.02 22.94 -0.56
CA TRP A 119 -5.86 22.28 0.05
C TRP A 119 -4.61 23.16 0.09
N LYS A 120 -4.35 23.92 -0.98
CA LYS A 120 -3.23 24.88 -1.01
C LYS A 120 -3.41 26.06 -0.08
N LYS A 121 -4.65 26.49 0.16
CA LYS A 121 -4.96 27.53 1.15
C LYS A 121 -4.62 27.04 2.56
N LEU A 122 -5.08 25.84 2.91
CA LEU A 122 -4.77 25.19 4.20
C LEU A 122 -3.25 25.03 4.42
N ARG A 123 -2.50 24.64 3.38
CA ARG A 123 -1.03 24.55 3.45
C ARG A 123 -0.39 25.90 3.80
N ARG A 124 -0.80 26.98 3.15
CA ARG A 124 -0.24 28.33 3.39
C ARG A 124 -0.53 28.84 4.79
N GLU A 125 -1.75 28.61 5.28
CA GLU A 125 -2.15 28.95 6.65
C GLU A 125 -1.28 28.22 7.68
N LYS A 126 -1.04 26.92 7.48
CA LYS A 126 -0.15 26.14 8.34
C LYS A 126 1.32 26.58 8.28
N VAL A 127 1.84 26.90 7.09
CA VAL A 127 3.22 27.42 6.97
C VAL A 127 3.36 28.75 7.71
N LYS A 128 2.36 29.62 7.65
CA LYS A 128 2.36 30.88 8.40
C LYS A 128 2.33 30.64 9.92
N GLN A 129 1.49 29.72 10.40
CA GLN A 129 1.48 29.32 11.82
C GLN A 129 2.84 28.80 12.29
N LEU A 130 3.51 27.96 11.50
CA LEU A 130 4.84 27.43 11.84
C LEU A 130 5.95 28.49 11.86
N GLN A 131 5.82 29.57 11.07
CA GLN A 131 6.75 30.70 11.12
C GLN A 131 6.54 31.58 12.36
N GLU A 132 5.32 31.59 12.91
CA GLU A 132 4.91 32.40 14.05
C GLU A 132 5.11 31.66 15.38
N GLU A 133 4.94 30.33 15.41
CA GLU A 133 5.06 29.48 16.60
C GLU A 133 6.33 28.60 16.54
N THR A 134 7.36 28.92 17.35
CA THR A 134 8.47 28.00 17.68
C THR A 134 8.39 27.74 19.20
N PRO A 135 8.16 26.54 19.78
CA PRO A 135 7.94 25.17 19.27
C PRO A 135 6.47 24.67 19.41
N PRO A 136 6.08 23.47 18.89
CA PRO A 136 4.67 23.10 18.68
C PRO A 136 3.98 22.60 19.94
N ALA A 137 3.24 23.47 20.63
CA ALA A 137 2.18 23.06 21.54
C ALA A 137 0.91 22.80 20.70
N GLY A 138 0.76 21.56 20.21
CA GLY A 138 -0.35 21.17 19.35
C GLY A 138 -1.70 21.35 20.04
N LYS A 139 -2.56 22.22 19.49
CA LYS A 139 -3.97 22.29 19.89
C LYS A 139 -4.70 21.10 19.27
N GLU A 140 -5.70 20.58 19.98
CA GLU A 140 -6.50 19.44 19.54
C GLU A 140 -7.24 19.80 18.23
N GLY A 141 -6.82 19.20 17.11
CA GLY A 141 -7.35 19.48 15.76
C GLY A 141 -6.35 20.07 14.77
N ASP A 142 -5.14 20.43 15.19
CA ASP A 142 -4.14 20.97 14.29
C ASP A 142 -3.39 19.90 13.50
N LEU A 143 -3.25 20.12 12.18
CA LEU A 143 -2.44 19.27 11.29
C LEU A 143 -0.95 19.29 11.72
N PRO A 144 -0.25 18.15 11.65
CA PRO A 144 1.15 18.06 12.07
C PRO A 144 2.07 18.94 11.20
N PRO A 145 3.20 19.42 11.72
CA PRO A 145 4.16 20.20 10.95
C PRO A 145 4.66 19.40 9.73
N LEU A 146 4.87 20.07 8.59
CA LEU A 146 5.40 19.49 7.35
C LEU A 146 4.59 18.30 6.77
N TRP A 147 3.32 18.14 7.15
CA TRP A 147 2.45 17.04 6.72
C TRP A 147 2.24 16.92 5.20
N TRP A 148 2.40 18.02 4.47
CA TRP A 148 2.06 18.13 3.05
C TRP A 148 2.73 17.05 2.19
N HIS A 149 4.03 16.82 2.37
CA HIS A 149 4.78 15.87 1.55
C HIS A 149 4.36 14.40 1.78
N PHE A 150 3.86 14.08 2.97
CA PHE A 150 3.37 12.74 3.30
C PHE A 150 1.99 12.49 2.67
N VAL A 151 1.09 13.49 2.74
CA VAL A 151 -0.28 13.33 2.24
C VAL A 151 -0.36 13.48 0.72
N THR A 152 0.45 14.36 0.12
CA THR A 152 0.49 14.51 -1.35
C THR A 152 1.54 13.65 -2.01
N ARG A 153 2.04 12.62 -1.32
CA ARG A 153 2.95 11.64 -1.91
C ARG A 153 2.24 10.99 -3.11
N PRO A 154 2.89 10.89 -4.28
CA PRO A 154 2.35 10.12 -5.39
C PRO A 154 2.03 8.68 -4.96
N TRP A 155 0.97 8.12 -5.53
CA TRP A 155 0.63 6.72 -5.28
C TRP A 155 1.76 5.79 -5.71
N GLU A 156 1.92 4.67 -5.02
CA GLU A 156 3.03 3.74 -5.28
C GLU A 156 2.92 3.11 -6.68
N GLN A 157 1.71 2.79 -7.11
CA GLN A 157 1.38 2.21 -8.41
C GLN A 157 0.26 3.03 -9.08
N PRO A 158 0.57 4.17 -9.72
CA PRO A 158 -0.45 5.05 -10.31
C PRO A 158 -1.19 4.37 -11.46
N VAL A 159 -0.48 3.61 -12.30
CA VAL A 159 -1.02 2.94 -13.49
C VAL A 159 -1.97 1.78 -13.13
N GLU A 160 -1.64 0.99 -12.10
CA GLU A 160 -2.47 -0.15 -11.69
C GLU A 160 -3.82 0.31 -11.15
N ARG A 161 -3.83 1.41 -10.38
CA ARG A 161 -5.05 2.01 -9.86
C ARG A 161 -5.96 2.54 -10.95
N GLU A 162 -5.41 3.14 -12.01
CA GLU A 162 -6.20 3.59 -13.15
C GLU A 162 -6.88 2.39 -13.83
N ARG A 163 -6.14 1.30 -14.03
CA ARG A 163 -6.68 0.03 -14.54
C ARG A 163 -7.78 -0.55 -13.64
N GLU A 164 -7.61 -0.50 -12.31
CA GLU A 164 -8.63 -0.93 -11.34
C GLU A 164 -9.90 -0.07 -11.43
N ARG A 165 -9.78 1.25 -11.60
CA ARG A 165 -10.94 2.13 -11.80
C ARG A 165 -11.65 1.84 -13.10
N GLU A 166 -10.91 1.67 -14.18
CA GLU A 166 -11.47 1.34 -15.49
C GLU A 166 -12.19 -0.01 -15.46
N THR A 167 -11.53 -1.04 -14.94
CA THR A 167 -12.14 -2.37 -14.78
C THR A 167 -13.37 -2.33 -13.87
N SER A 168 -13.32 -1.61 -12.75
CA SER A 168 -14.47 -1.43 -11.87
C SER A 168 -15.63 -0.70 -12.56
N SER A 169 -15.33 0.35 -13.34
CA SER A 169 -16.33 1.07 -14.14
C SER A 169 -16.94 0.18 -15.23
N PHE A 170 -16.14 -0.66 -15.88
CA PHE A 170 -16.59 -1.63 -16.88
C PHE A 170 -17.49 -2.70 -16.24
N VAL A 171 -17.11 -3.21 -15.07
CA VAL A 171 -17.92 -4.17 -14.30
C VAL A 171 -19.26 -3.53 -13.91
N LEU A 172 -19.25 -2.31 -13.37
CA LEU A 172 -20.47 -1.57 -13.04
C LEU A 172 -21.36 -1.33 -14.27
N ALA A 173 -20.78 -0.93 -15.41
CA ALA A 173 -21.51 -0.73 -16.65
C ALA A 173 -22.13 -2.04 -17.17
N SER A 174 -21.39 -3.14 -17.09
CA SER A 174 -21.87 -4.47 -17.48
C SER A 174 -23.02 -4.95 -16.58
N GLU A 175 -22.95 -4.67 -15.28
CA GLU A 175 -23.99 -5.03 -14.32
C GLU A 175 -25.27 -4.20 -14.52
N ILE A 176 -25.12 -2.90 -14.81
CA ILE A 176 -26.24 -2.03 -15.19
C ILE A 176 -26.88 -2.52 -16.51
N HIS A 177 -26.08 -2.91 -17.50
CA HIS A 177 -26.57 -3.45 -18.76
C HIS A 177 -27.33 -4.77 -18.56
N TYR A 178 -26.80 -5.69 -17.75
CA TYR A 178 -27.48 -6.94 -17.42
C TYR A 178 -28.78 -6.72 -16.63
N ARG A 179 -28.80 -5.79 -15.67
CA ARG A 179 -30.01 -5.42 -14.90
C ARG A 179 -31.07 -4.78 -15.80
N THR A 180 -30.69 -3.91 -16.73
CA THR A 180 -31.63 -3.29 -17.67
C THR A 180 -32.17 -4.29 -18.68
N TYR A 181 -31.33 -5.19 -19.21
CA TYR A 181 -31.74 -6.29 -20.09
C TYR A 181 -32.75 -7.24 -19.40
N THR A 182 -32.43 -7.70 -18.20
CA THR A 182 -33.33 -8.59 -17.44
C THR A 182 -34.63 -7.91 -17.02
N CYS A 183 -34.60 -6.61 -16.71
CA CYS A 183 -35.80 -5.82 -16.42
C CYS A 183 -36.70 -5.67 -17.67
N SER A 184 -36.11 -5.40 -18.83
CA SER A 184 -36.81 -5.35 -20.13
C SER A 184 -37.44 -6.70 -20.47
N ASN A 185 -36.70 -7.79 -20.29
CA ASN A 185 -37.19 -9.14 -20.55
C ASN A 185 -38.35 -9.53 -19.61
N LYS A 186 -38.26 -9.19 -18.31
CA LYS A 186 -39.37 -9.36 -17.36
C LYS A 186 -40.63 -8.59 -17.77
N LYS A 187 -40.49 -7.36 -18.26
CA LYS A 187 -41.62 -6.56 -18.79
C LYS A 187 -42.22 -7.20 -20.05
N SER A 188 -41.39 -7.69 -20.97
CA SER A 188 -41.81 -8.41 -22.18
C SER A 188 -42.59 -9.70 -21.87
N VAL A 189 -42.08 -10.52 -20.93
CA VAL A 189 -42.75 -11.75 -20.49
C VAL A 189 -44.09 -11.44 -19.79
N LYS A 190 -44.14 -10.40 -18.94
CA LYS A 190 -45.38 -9.95 -18.28
C LYS A 190 -46.42 -9.46 -19.29
N TRP A 191 -45.99 -8.75 -20.32
CA TRP A 191 -46.86 -8.29 -21.41
C TRP A 191 -47.40 -9.45 -22.26
N LYS A 192 -46.56 -10.43 -22.61
CA LYS A 192 -46.98 -11.67 -23.30
C LYS A 192 -48.00 -12.48 -22.47
N LYS A 193 -47.79 -12.61 -21.15
CA LYS A 193 -48.77 -13.26 -20.25
C LYS A 193 -50.10 -12.48 -20.17
N LYS A 194 -50.06 -11.14 -20.11
CA LYS A 194 -51.26 -10.30 -20.10
C LYS A 194 -52.04 -10.41 -21.42
N LYS A 195 -51.36 -10.42 -22.57
CA LYS A 195 -51.99 -10.66 -23.88
C LYS A 195 -52.66 -12.03 -23.97
N ARG A 196 -52.01 -13.09 -23.45
CA ARG A 196 -52.61 -14.43 -23.42
C ARG A 196 -53.88 -14.51 -22.56
N LYS A 197 -53.92 -13.81 -21.42
CA LYS A 197 -55.13 -13.72 -20.57
C LYS A 197 -56.27 -12.92 -21.23
N LEU A 198 -55.95 -11.89 -22.01
CA LEU A 198 -56.96 -11.12 -22.74
C LEU A 198 -57.50 -11.85 -23.98
N ALA A 199 -56.75 -12.82 -24.52
CA ALA A 199 -57.12 -13.59 -25.70
C ALA A 199 -57.96 -14.85 -25.39
N ASN A 200 -58.13 -15.23 -24.11
CA ASN A 200 -58.98 -16.35 -23.73
C ASN A 200 -59.87 -15.97 -22.52
N PRO A 201 -61.09 -15.44 -22.74
CA PRO A 201 -61.98 -15.02 -21.67
C PRO A 201 -62.73 -16.18 -20.97
N TYR A 202 -62.47 -17.44 -21.34
CA TYR A 202 -63.15 -18.62 -20.78
C TYR A 202 -62.17 -19.66 -20.18
N SER A 203 -61.29 -19.22 -19.28
CA SER A 203 -60.55 -20.09 -18.35
C SER A 203 -60.51 -19.50 -16.94
#